data_AF-A0A3N0VRW3-F1
#
_entry.id   AF-A0A3N0VRW3-F1
#
_cell.length_a   1.000
_cell.length_b   1.000
_cell.length_c   1.000
_cell.angle_alpha   90.00
_cell.angle_beta   90.00
_cell.angle_gamma   90.00
#
_symmetry.space_group_name_H-M   'P 1'
#
loop_
_entity.id
_entity.type
_entity.pdbx_description
1 polymer ?
#
loop_
_entity_poly.entity_id
_entity_poly.type
_entity_poly.pdbx_seq_one_letter_code
_entity_poly.pdbx_strand_id
1 'polypeptide(L)'
;MMKNSEMEFVGKSFFWGSFLLGNLCLFGYMITKLESFVEGGIFLLTFGTVINLIVAVGLLLYGVFNKAHLDSCVRGVCLMLVNIPIAVLYAFIGINIIQ
;
A
#
# COMPACT_ATOMS: atom_id res chain seq x y z
N MET A 1 22.56 5.39 13.14
CA MET A 1 22.20 3.97 12.99
C MET A 1 20.69 3.85 13.12
N MET A 2 19.97 3.64 12.02
CA MET A 2 18.54 3.31 12.11
C MET A 2 18.41 1.90 12.68
N LYS A 3 17.53 1.73 13.66
CA LYS A 3 17.32 0.43 14.31
C LYS A 3 16.54 -0.47 13.34
N ASN A 4 16.83 -1.77 13.29
CA ASN A 4 16.13 -2.75 12.42
C ASN A 4 14.59 -2.66 12.51
N SER A 5 14.07 -2.25 13.67
CA SER A 5 12.64 -2.02 13.93
C SER A 5 12.02 -0.85 13.15
N GLU A 6 12.81 0.15 12.73
CA GLU A 6 12.30 1.36 12.09
C GLU A 6 11.95 1.13 10.62
N MET A 7 12.68 0.27 9.90
CA MET A 7 12.39 -0.05 8.49
C MET A 7 11.13 -0.90 8.35
N GLU A 8 10.94 -1.86 9.27
CA GLU A 8 9.70 -2.64 9.34
C GLU A 8 8.50 -1.73 9.69
N PHE A 9 8.70 -0.73 10.56
CA PHE A 9 7.68 0.24 10.92
C PHE A 9 7.22 1.08 9.73
N VAL A 10 8.14 1.50 8.86
CA VAL A 10 7.79 2.23 7.62
C VAL A 10 6.88 1.37 6.74
N GLY A 11 7.27 0.13 6.45
CA GLY A 11 6.47 -0.78 5.64
C GLY A 11 5.08 -1.03 6.22
N LYS A 12 4.98 -1.24 7.54
CA LYS A 12 3.70 -1.39 8.25
C LYS A 12 2.82 -0.14 8.18
N SER A 13 3.42 1.05 8.33
CA SER A 13 2.67 2.31 8.30
C SER A 13 2.06 2.57 6.93
N PHE A 14 2.82 2.35 5.85
CA PHE A 14 2.33 2.46 4.48
C PHE A 14 1.23 1.44 4.17
N PHE A 15 1.40 0.20 4.65
CA PHE A 15 0.40 -0.85 4.53
C PHE A 15 -0.92 -0.43 5.21
N TRP A 16 -0.88 -0.08 6.50
CA TRP A 16 -2.07 0.28 7.27
C TRP A 16 -2.75 1.55 6.73
N GLY A 17 -1.96 2.56 6.34
CA GLY A 17 -2.50 3.79 5.75
C GLY A 17 -3.26 3.52 4.45
N SER A 18 -2.66 2.76 3.53
CA SER A 18 -3.31 2.39 2.26
C SER A 18 -4.52 1.50 2.47
N PHE A 19 -4.43 0.53 3.40
CA PHE A 19 -5.54 -0.36 3.72
C PHE A 19 -6.75 0.40 4.27
N LEU A 20 -6.54 1.30 5.23
CA LEU A 20 -7.62 2.10 5.82
C LEU A 20 -8.27 3.03 4.79
N LEU A 21 -7.46 3.72 3.97
CA LEU A 21 -7.98 4.59 2.92
C LEU A 21 -8.75 3.80 1.85
N GLY A 22 -8.26 2.63 1.46
CA GLY A 22 -8.95 1.77 0.49
C GLY A 22 -10.31 1.30 1.01
N ASN A 23 -10.38 0.87 2.28
CA ASN A 23 -11.66 0.53 2.92
C ASN A 23 -12.61 1.74 2.99
N LEU A 24 -12.08 2.93 3.33
CA LEU A 24 -12.88 4.15 3.40
C LEU A 24 -13.49 4.51 2.04
N CYS A 25 -12.72 4.42 0.95
CA CYS A 25 -13.22 4.61 -0.41
C CYS A 25 -14.29 3.58 -0.78
N LEU A 26 -14.01 2.29 -0.54
CA LEU A 26 -14.92 1.21 -0.93
C LEU A 26 -16.25 1.26 -0.16
N PHE A 27 -16.20 1.30 1.16
CA PHE A 27 -17.41 1.39 1.99
C PHE A 27 -18.10 2.74 1.87
N GLY A 28 -17.34 3.83 1.73
CA GLY A 28 -17.88 5.17 1.48
C GLY A 28 -18.75 5.17 0.23
N TYR A 29 -18.27 4.61 -0.88
CA TYR A 29 -19.07 4.46 -2.09
C TYR A 29 -20.28 3.53 -1.88
N MET A 30 -20.11 2.38 -1.24
CA MET A 30 -21.22 1.44 -1.01
C MET A 30 -22.38 2.05 -0.23
N ILE A 31 -22.10 2.88 0.77
CA ILE A 31 -23.11 3.48 1.66
C ILE A 31 -23.70 4.75 1.02
N THR A 32 -22.87 5.63 0.49
CA THR A 32 -23.30 6.98 0.06
C THR A 32 -23.61 7.07 -1.43
N LYS A 33 -23.09 6.12 -2.24
CA LYS A 33 -23.13 6.14 -3.70
C LYS A 33 -22.48 7.38 -4.34
N LEU A 34 -21.65 8.13 -3.60
CA LEU A 34 -20.95 9.30 -4.11
C LEU A 34 -19.74 8.90 -4.96
N GLU A 35 -19.69 9.37 -6.21
CA GLU A 35 -18.62 9.08 -7.16
C GLU A 35 -17.24 9.56 -6.70
N SER A 36 -17.17 10.60 -5.84
CA SER A 36 -15.91 11.08 -5.27
C SER A 36 -15.13 9.98 -4.51
N PHE A 37 -15.82 8.98 -3.94
CA PHE A 37 -15.16 7.84 -3.31
C PHE A 37 -14.55 6.87 -4.34
N VAL A 38 -15.13 6.75 -5.53
CA VAL A 38 -14.59 5.98 -6.65
C VAL A 38 -13.35 6.67 -7.20
N GLU A 39 -13.43 7.98 -7.45
CA GLU A 39 -12.28 8.80 -7.87
C GLU A 39 -11.12 8.71 -6.87
N GLY A 40 -11.42 8.86 -5.58
CA GLY A 40 -10.45 8.69 -4.51
C GLY A 40 -9.82 7.30 -4.48
N GLY A 41 -10.63 6.25 -4.69
CA GLY A 41 -10.16 4.87 -4.77
C GLY A 41 -9.21 4.64 -5.96
N ILE A 42 -9.55 5.15 -7.15
CA ILE A 42 -8.71 5.08 -8.35
C ILE A 42 -7.41 5.86 -8.15
N PHE A 43 -7.49 7.05 -7.55
CA PHE A 43 -6.33 7.86 -7.22
C PHE A 43 -5.39 7.12 -6.26
N LEU A 44 -5.94 6.55 -5.18
CA LEU A 44 -5.19 5.74 -4.22
C LEU A 44 -4.54 4.53 -4.90
N LEU A 45 -5.24 3.85 -5.81
CA LEU A 45 -4.72 2.69 -6.50
C LEU A 45 -3.57 3.04 -7.45
N THR A 46 -3.65 4.19 -8.12
CA THR A 46 -2.63 4.64 -9.06
C THR A 46 -1.42 5.23 -8.33
N PHE A 47 -1.63 6.30 -7.55
CA PHE A 47 -0.55 6.97 -6.83
C PHE A 47 0.01 6.12 -5.69
N GLY A 48 -0.84 5.42 -4.95
CA GLY A 48 -0.41 4.54 -3.87
C GLY A 48 0.46 3.38 -4.38
N THR A 49 0.13 2.81 -5.54
CA THR A 49 1.00 1.81 -6.19
C THR A 49 2.36 2.38 -6.56
N VAL A 50 2.39 3.56 -7.20
CA VAL A 50 3.66 4.22 -7.59
C VAL A 50 4.51 4.53 -6.37
N ILE A 51 3.93 5.11 -5.32
CA ILE A 51 4.65 5.43 -4.08
C ILE A 51 5.16 4.16 -3.40
N ASN A 52 4.33 3.12 -3.29
CA ASN A 52 4.76 1.85 -2.68
C ASN A 52 5.91 1.20 -3.46
N LEU A 53 5.90 1.27 -4.79
CA LEU A 53 7.01 0.80 -5.63
C LEU A 53 8.30 1.59 -5.39
N ILE A 54 8.23 2.93 -5.34
CA ILE A 54 9.40 3.78 -5.09
C ILE A 54 10.01 3.45 -3.72
N VAL A 55 9.18 3.34 -2.69
CA VAL A 55 9.64 3.01 -1.33
C VAL A 55 10.21 1.59 -1.28
N ALA A 56 9.59 0.63 -1.96
CA ALA A 56 10.08 -0.74 -2.03
C ALA A 56 11.46 -0.81 -2.70
N VAL A 57 11.66 -0.12 -3.82
CA VAL A 57 12.96 -0.04 -4.50
C VAL A 57 14.00 0.64 -3.60
N GLY A 58 13.63 1.72 -2.90
CA GLY A 58 14.51 2.40 -1.96
C GLY A 58 14.97 1.50 -0.81
N LEU A 59 14.06 0.73 -0.21
CA LEU A 59 14.35 -0.24 0.84
C LEU A 59 15.25 -1.38 0.33
N LEU A 60 14.99 -1.90 -0.87
CA LEU A 60 15.81 -2.94 -1.48
C LEU A 60 17.23 -2.45 -1.76
N LEU A 61 17.38 -1.27 -2.37
CA LEU A 61 18.69 -0.66 -2.62
C LEU A 61 19.45 -0.46 -1.31
N TYR A 62 18.78 0.10 -0.28
CA TYR A 62 19.39 0.27 1.04
C TYR A 62 19.85 -1.07 1.63
N GLY A 63 19.01 -2.10 1.59
CA GLY A 63 19.34 -3.43 2.11
C GLY A 63 20.52 -4.08 1.37
N VAL A 64 20.63 -3.90 0.06
CA VAL A 64 21.74 -4.41 -0.76
C VAL A 64 23.06 -3.74 -0.38
N PHE A 65 23.07 -2.42 -0.19
CA PHE A 65 24.27 -1.69 0.24
C PHE A 65 24.60 -1.88 1.72
N ASN A 66 23.61 -2.23 2.55
CA ASN A 66 23.77 -2.45 3.98
C ASN A 66 23.25 -3.82 4.41
N LYS A 67 24.02 -4.87 4.08
CA LYS A 67 23.65 -6.29 4.28
C LYS A 67 23.16 -6.63 5.70
N ALA A 68 23.65 -5.93 6.74
CA ALA A 68 23.23 -6.12 8.12
C ALA A 68 21.73 -5.84 8.36
N HIS A 69 21.10 -5.06 7.47
CA HIS A 69 19.69 -4.65 7.55
C HIS A 69 18.83 -5.27 6.42
N LEU A 70 19.40 -6.14 5.58
CA LEU A 70 18.74 -6.68 4.40
C LEU A 70 17.47 -7.48 4.75
N ASP A 71 17.50 -8.32 5.79
CA ASP A 71 16.33 -9.11 6.21
C ASP A 71 15.17 -8.20 6.64
N SER A 72 15.44 -7.14 7.42
CA SER A 72 14.43 -6.17 7.84
C SER A 72 13.88 -5.35 6.66
N CYS A 73 14.73 -4.99 5.69
CA CYS A 73 14.29 -4.30 4.47
C CYS A 73 13.37 -5.20 3.63
N VAL A 74 13.75 -6.45 3.43
CA VAL A 74 12.97 -7.43 2.65
C VAL A 74 11.62 -7.69 3.33
N ARG A 75 11.57 -7.85 4.65
CA ARG A 75 10.30 -7.97 5.39
C ARG A 75 9.39 -6.75 5.21
N GLY A 76 9.95 -5.55 5.29
CA GLY A 76 9.21 -4.31 5.04
C GLY A 76 8.64 -4.26 3.63
N VAL A 77 9.43 -4.60 2.63
CA VAL A 77 9.01 -4.67 1.23
C VAL A 77 7.91 -5.71 1.02
N CYS A 78 8.06 -6.92 1.59
CA CYS A 78 7.04 -7.96 1.52
C CYS A 78 5.69 -7.48 2.08
N LEU A 79 5.69 -6.79 3.23
CA LEU A 79 4.47 -6.21 3.80
C LEU A 79 3.84 -5.16 2.88
N MET A 80 4.64 -4.32 2.23
CA MET A 80 4.14 -3.34 1.27
C MET A 80 3.56 -4.00 0.01
N LEU A 81 4.16 -5.10 -0.45
CA LEU A 81 3.68 -5.83 -1.62
C LEU A 81 2.33 -6.52 -1.37
N VAL A 82 1.98 -6.89 -0.14
CA VAL A 82 0.62 -7.40 0.20
C VAL A 82 -0.48 -6.37 -0.10
N ASN A 83 -0.13 -5.08 -0.16
CA ASN A 83 -1.09 -4.04 -0.52
C ASN A 83 -1.55 -4.14 -2.00
N ILE A 84 -0.72 -4.70 -2.89
CA ILE A 84 -1.04 -4.87 -4.32
C ILE A 84 -2.23 -5.84 -4.52
N PRO A 85 -2.22 -7.09 -4.01
CA PRO A 85 -3.36 -7.99 -4.17
C PRO A 85 -4.63 -7.46 -3.48
N ILE A 86 -4.50 -6.72 -2.37
CA ILE A 86 -5.65 -6.06 -1.73
C ILE A 86 -6.24 -4.99 -2.66
N ALA A 87 -5.39 -4.15 -3.27
CA ALA A 87 -5.83 -3.14 -4.23
C ALA A 87 -6.54 -3.76 -5.43
N VAL A 88 -6.03 -4.88 -5.97
CA VAL A 88 -6.69 -5.65 -7.04
C VAL A 88 -8.06 -6.14 -6.60
N LEU A 89 -8.18 -6.67 -5.38
CA LEU A 89 -9.46 -7.12 -4.82
C LEU A 89 -10.47 -5.97 -4.68
N TYR A 90 -10.02 -4.79 -4.24
CA TYR A 90 -10.89 -3.60 -4.16
C TYR A 90 -11.32 -3.08 -5.52
N ALA A 91 -10.43 -3.09 -6.51
CA ALA A 91 -10.79 -2.73 -7.88
C ALA A 91 -11.84 -3.70 -8.44
N PHE A 92 -11.66 -5.01 -8.23
CA PHE A 92 -12.62 -6.02 -8.66
C PHE A 92 -13.98 -5.82 -8.00
N ILE A 93 -14.02 -5.63 -6.68
CA ILE A 93 -15.27 -5.37 -5.94
C ILE A 93 -15.92 -4.07 -6.46
N GLY A 94 -15.15 -3.00 -6.63
CA GLY A 94 -15.65 -1.72 -7.14
C GLY A 94 -16.31 -1.86 -8.51
N ILE A 95 -15.66 -2.54 -9.46
CA ILE A 95 -16.21 -2.79 -10.80
C ILE A 95 -17.55 -3.55 -10.71
N ASN A 96 -17.63 -4.61 -9.89
CA ASN A 96 -18.86 -5.40 -9.74
C ASN A 96 -20.00 -4.65 -9.01
N ILE A 97 -19.71 -3.59 -8.25
CA ILE A 97 -20.74 -2.77 -7.56
C ILE A 97 -21.22 -1.62 -8.44
N ILE A 98 -20.35 -1.10 -9.32
CA ILE A 98 -20.65 0.01 -10.23
C ILE A 98 -21.40 -0.49 -11.48
N GLN A 99 -21.10 -1.70 -11.96
CA GLN A 99 -21.86 -2.37 -13.03
C GLN A 99 -23.26 -2.78 -12.57
#